data_AF-A0A371DJB1-F1
#
_entry.id   AF-A0A371DJB1-F1
#
_cell.length_a   1.000
_cell.length_b   1.000
_cell.length_c   1.000
_cell.angle_alpha   90.00
_cell.angle_beta   90.00
_cell.angle_gamma   90.00
#
_symmetry.space_group_name_H-M   'P 1'
#
loop_
_entity.id
_entity.type
_entity.pdbx_description
1 polymer ?
#
loop_
_entity_poly.entity_id
_entity_poly.type
_entity_poly.pdbx_seq_one_letter_code
_entity_poly.pdbx_strand_id
1 'polypeptide(L)'
;MSKKSKRPQVPTALHAELTEYSSLLRALRTSATADLATHLTQGSRSSPAPSDDVSLANNDERADHATEEPPPTEHFSSEVGSSRPTSPVLSRVPGKGQRRDTWTRWPLLAGDVHVPEWSLPDEVRHIAECVLASPKGQVPLHHRDVGTTLPGPGESSSTPNLPSTSDEADDAIALSESSLGLQALTADAAAFLARVLALVSAHVPAAEKSMQNRVRPISWETVVDVACAHGVVTPSIARTVHERMSRIYPPSQSHGIHRAEHLLASNEPLAKILGKHDDDLLAVPVLPSEVAKPVKRKRGPYKKRKASSEVDVDSPKRMRSEEG
;
A
#
# COMPACT_ATOMS: atom_id res chain seq x y z
N MET A 1 28.77 40.83 29.34
CA MET A 1 29.20 39.42 29.26
C MET A 1 28.17 38.54 29.96
N SER A 2 27.31 37.85 29.20
CA SER A 2 26.20 37.07 29.76
C SER A 2 26.66 35.65 30.13
N LYS A 3 26.65 35.31 31.42
CA LYS A 3 27.00 33.97 31.92
C LYS A 3 25.90 33.00 31.54
N LYS A 4 26.13 32.16 30.52
CA LYS A 4 25.20 31.08 30.16
C LYS A 4 25.14 30.07 31.31
N SER A 5 23.99 29.96 31.98
CA SER A 5 23.79 28.90 32.98
C SER A 5 23.74 27.54 32.27
N LYS A 6 24.53 26.59 32.76
CA LYS A 6 24.50 25.21 32.27
C LYS A 6 23.26 24.56 32.85
N ARG A 7 22.37 24.05 31.99
CA ARG A 7 21.19 23.29 32.43
C ARG A 7 21.64 22.03 33.18
N PRO A 8 20.93 21.60 34.23
CA PRO A 8 21.25 20.39 34.97
C PRO A 8 21.26 19.21 34.00
N GLN A 9 22.39 18.52 33.95
CA GLN A 9 22.60 17.39 33.06
C GLN A 9 22.02 16.15 33.74
N VAL A 10 21.09 15.48 33.05
CA VAL A 10 20.47 14.26 33.55
C VAL A 10 21.55 13.16 33.64
N PRO A 11 21.58 12.36 34.72
CA PRO A 11 22.56 11.28 34.87
C PRO A 11 22.52 10.29 33.69
N THR A 12 23.70 9.87 33.25
CA THR A 12 23.88 8.97 32.09
C THR A 12 23.18 7.62 32.28
N ALA A 13 23.08 7.12 33.51
CA ALA A 13 22.38 5.88 33.85
C ALA A 13 20.87 5.97 33.52
N LEU A 14 20.23 7.09 33.89
CA LEU A 14 18.82 7.34 33.57
C LEU A 14 18.58 7.45 32.06
N HIS A 15 19.55 7.98 31.31
CA HIS A 15 19.46 7.99 29.85
C HIS A 15 19.52 6.59 29.25
N ALA A 16 20.35 5.68 29.78
CA ALA A 16 20.43 4.31 29.30
C ALA A 16 19.11 3.57 29.57
N GLU A 17 18.58 3.66 30.79
CA GLU A 17 17.32 3.03 31.17
C GLU A 17 16.14 3.56 30.35
N LEU A 18 16.00 4.89 30.20
CA LEU A 18 14.93 5.47 29.37
C LEU A 18 15.06 5.07 27.89
N THR A 19 16.28 4.90 27.39
CA THR A 19 16.50 4.43 26.02
C THR A 19 16.13 2.95 25.87
N GLU A 20 16.42 2.13 26.89
CA GLU A 20 16.04 0.72 26.92
C GLU A 20 14.52 0.53 27.02
N TYR A 21 13.85 1.22 27.94
CA TYR A 21 12.39 1.17 28.06
C TYR A 21 11.68 1.70 26.82
N SER A 22 12.19 2.78 26.21
CA SER A 22 11.61 3.27 24.96
C SER A 22 11.86 2.32 23.78
N SER A 23 12.98 1.60 23.77
CA SER A 23 13.24 0.51 22.81
C SER A 23 12.30 -0.66 23.04
N LEU A 24 12.08 -1.09 24.28
CA LEU A 24 11.14 -2.16 24.66
C LEU A 24 9.69 -1.79 24.27
N LEU A 25 9.25 -0.57 24.60
CA LEU A 25 7.92 -0.10 24.22
C LEU A 25 7.75 0.00 22.70
N ARG A 26 8.83 0.35 21.98
CA ARG A 26 8.81 0.34 20.51
C ARG A 26 8.71 -1.11 20.00
N ALA A 27 9.48 -2.04 20.55
CA ALA A 27 9.44 -3.46 20.20
C ALA A 27 8.08 -4.10 20.48
N LEU A 28 7.49 -3.83 21.66
CA LEU A 28 6.16 -4.32 22.05
C LEU A 28 5.04 -3.72 21.19
N ARG A 29 5.14 -2.43 20.83
CA ARG A 29 4.19 -1.82 19.90
C ARG A 29 4.33 -2.41 18.50
N THR A 30 5.55 -2.63 18.02
CA THR A 30 5.77 -3.22 16.70
C THR A 30 5.36 -4.68 16.62
N SER A 31 5.56 -5.47 17.69
CA SER A 31 5.12 -6.87 17.72
C SER A 31 3.60 -6.97 17.71
N ALA A 32 2.91 -6.13 18.48
CA ALA A 32 1.45 -6.08 18.48
C ALA A 32 0.86 -5.63 17.13
N THR A 33 1.54 -4.73 16.40
CA THR A 33 1.09 -4.33 15.05
C THR A 33 1.49 -5.31 13.95
N ALA A 34 2.50 -6.16 14.18
CA ALA A 34 3.00 -7.12 13.20
C ALA A 34 2.19 -8.43 13.18
N ASP A 35 1.45 -8.73 14.24
CA ASP A 35 0.54 -9.88 14.29
C ASP A 35 -0.77 -9.57 13.54
N LEU A 36 -0.65 -9.40 12.22
CA LEU A 36 -1.78 -9.14 11.33
C LEU A 36 -2.77 -10.32 11.32
N ALA A 37 -2.31 -11.54 11.60
CA ALA A 37 -3.14 -12.74 11.62
C ALA A 37 -4.25 -12.60 12.66
N THR A 38 -3.92 -12.21 13.90
CA THR A 38 -4.95 -12.00 14.95
C THR A 38 -5.92 -10.88 14.60
N HIS A 39 -5.45 -9.80 13.98
CA HIS A 39 -6.30 -8.68 13.55
C HIS A 39 -7.21 -9.03 12.35
N LEU A 40 -6.80 -9.96 11.50
CA LEU A 40 -7.57 -10.41 10.33
C LEU A 40 -8.57 -11.52 10.65
N THR A 41 -8.27 -12.37 11.65
CA THR A 41 -9.09 -13.52 12.06
C THR A 41 -10.06 -13.18 13.19
N GLN A 42 -9.69 -12.28 14.12
CA GLN A 42 -10.62 -11.77 15.13
C GLN A 42 -11.55 -10.76 14.46
N GLY A 43 -12.68 -11.25 13.94
CA GLY A 43 -13.82 -10.40 13.58
C GLY A 43 -14.19 -9.55 14.79
N SER A 44 -13.76 -8.29 14.79
CA SER A 44 -13.84 -7.36 15.91
C SER A 44 -15.29 -7.22 16.38
N ARG A 45 -15.65 -7.97 17.42
CA ARG A 45 -16.70 -7.60 18.36
C ARG A 45 -16.25 -6.30 18.99
N SER A 46 -16.79 -5.18 18.49
CA SER A 46 -16.53 -3.84 19.01
C SER A 46 -16.77 -3.85 20.52
N SER A 47 -15.68 -3.87 21.30
CA SER A 47 -15.73 -3.48 22.69
C SER A 47 -16.14 -2.02 22.71
N PRO A 48 -17.26 -1.63 23.34
CA PRO A 48 -17.70 -0.25 23.40
C PRO A 48 -16.61 0.56 24.13
N ALA A 49 -15.89 1.38 23.37
CA ALA A 49 -14.91 2.29 23.94
C ALA A 49 -15.68 3.35 24.76
N PRO A 50 -15.26 3.64 26.01
CA PRO A 50 -15.81 4.75 26.76
C PRO A 50 -15.46 6.05 26.03
N SER A 51 -16.50 6.78 25.66
CA SER A 51 -16.44 8.10 25.05
C SER A 51 -15.90 9.12 26.05
N ASP A 52 -14.59 9.36 26.02
CA ASP A 52 -13.97 10.56 26.59
C ASP A 52 -13.97 11.65 25.52
N ASP A 53 -15.06 12.43 25.52
CA ASP A 53 -15.20 13.70 24.83
C ASP A 53 -14.36 14.76 25.57
N VAL A 54 -13.09 14.89 25.18
CA VAL A 54 -12.27 16.06 25.49
C VAL A 54 -12.23 16.97 24.27
N SER A 55 -13.23 17.84 24.21
CA SER A 55 -13.27 19.04 23.37
C SER A 55 -12.06 19.93 23.65
N LEU A 56 -11.01 19.83 22.83
CA LEU A 56 -9.92 20.81 22.81
C LEU A 56 -10.37 22.02 21.99
N ALA A 57 -10.72 23.06 22.73
CA ALA A 57 -11.02 24.39 22.23
C ALA A 57 -9.93 24.87 21.25
N ASN A 58 -10.38 25.18 20.03
CA ASN A 58 -9.70 26.10 19.13
C ASN A 58 -9.40 27.39 19.88
N ASN A 59 -8.12 27.68 20.10
CA ASN A 59 -7.68 29.03 20.40
C ASN A 59 -6.99 29.58 19.16
N ASP A 60 -7.60 30.66 18.69
CA ASP A 60 -7.31 31.39 17.47
C ASP A 60 -6.11 32.34 17.67
N GLU A 61 -5.65 32.90 16.55
CA GLU A 61 -4.85 34.12 16.42
C GLU A 61 -3.30 34.10 16.61
N ARG A 62 -2.64 34.19 15.43
CA ARG A 62 -1.85 35.35 14.97
C ARG A 62 -0.47 35.62 15.60
N ALA A 63 0.58 35.46 14.79
CA ALA A 63 1.73 36.37 14.77
C ALA A 63 2.56 36.19 13.47
N ASP A 64 2.57 37.24 12.66
CA ASP A 64 3.57 37.50 11.62
C ASP A 64 4.98 37.50 12.23
N HIS A 65 5.90 36.72 11.67
CA HIS A 65 7.33 36.97 11.83
C HIS A 65 8.08 36.57 10.56
N ALA A 66 8.37 37.59 9.75
CA ALA A 66 9.48 37.60 8.81
C ALA A 66 10.79 37.54 9.59
N THR A 67 11.65 36.55 9.33
CA THR A 67 13.08 36.64 9.68
C THR A 67 13.92 35.74 8.74
N GLU A 68 14.60 36.43 7.83
CA GLU A 68 15.98 36.23 7.38
C GLU A 68 16.45 34.83 6.91
N GLU A 69 16.61 34.78 5.60
CA GLU A 69 17.54 34.00 4.79
C GLU A 69 18.99 34.06 5.29
N PRO A 70 19.69 32.92 5.51
CA PRO A 70 21.14 32.89 5.66
C PRO A 70 21.84 32.62 4.31
N PRO A 71 23.07 33.13 4.10
CA PRO A 71 23.73 33.24 2.80
C PRO A 71 24.30 31.91 2.26
N PRO A 72 24.60 31.84 0.95
CA PRO A 72 25.19 30.68 0.32
C PRO A 72 26.71 30.62 0.59
N THR A 73 27.21 29.43 0.94
CA THR A 73 28.65 29.15 1.01
C THR A 73 29.04 28.29 -0.17
N GLU A 74 29.47 28.93 -1.26
CA GLU A 74 30.23 28.28 -2.33
C GLU A 74 31.72 28.33 -1.99
N HIS A 75 32.35 27.16 -1.92
CA HIS A 75 33.79 26.99 -2.16
C HIS A 75 34.07 25.50 -2.43
N PHE A 76 34.13 25.11 -3.71
CA PHE A 76 34.88 23.92 -4.14
C PHE A 76 35.71 24.25 -5.37
N SER A 77 36.88 24.83 -5.11
CA SER A 77 37.99 24.84 -6.07
C SER A 77 38.50 23.40 -6.25
N SER A 78 38.36 22.87 -7.46
CA SER A 78 39.18 21.75 -7.92
C SER A 78 40.52 22.29 -8.36
N GLU A 79 41.55 22.14 -7.52
CA GLU A 79 42.94 22.25 -7.96
C GLU A 79 43.59 20.87 -8.03
N VAL A 80 44.34 20.75 -9.12
CA VAL A 80 45.12 19.61 -9.57
C VAL A 80 46.40 19.50 -8.74
N GLY A 81 46.70 18.28 -8.29
CA GLY A 81 48.07 17.79 -8.24
C GLY A 81 48.78 17.70 -6.87
N SER A 82 49.56 16.62 -6.77
CA SER A 82 50.82 16.50 -6.00
C SER A 82 50.84 15.61 -4.74
N SER A 83 51.20 14.35 -4.98
CA SER A 83 52.26 13.55 -4.33
C SER A 83 52.74 13.86 -2.89
N ARG A 84 52.48 12.87 -1.98
CA ARG A 84 53.32 12.37 -0.84
C ARG A 84 53.68 13.34 0.33
N PRO A 85 54.13 12.87 1.52
CA PRO A 85 54.10 11.52 2.12
C PRO A 85 53.55 11.45 3.58
N THR A 86 53.30 10.21 4.00
CA THR A 86 53.20 9.65 5.37
C THR A 86 53.57 10.53 6.58
N SER A 87 52.62 10.72 7.50
CA SER A 87 52.83 11.03 8.93
C SER A 87 51.55 10.70 9.73
N PRO A 88 51.61 10.57 11.07
CA PRO A 88 51.12 9.39 11.78
C PRO A 88 49.67 9.48 12.26
N VAL A 89 49.11 8.29 12.47
CA VAL A 89 47.77 7.96 12.97
C VAL A 89 47.53 8.62 14.32
N LEU A 90 46.98 9.84 14.31
CA LEU A 90 46.30 10.42 15.47
C LEU A 90 44.85 9.99 15.43
N SER A 91 44.48 9.20 16.44
CA SER A 91 43.14 8.74 16.77
C SER A 91 42.10 9.85 16.64
N ARG A 92 41.37 9.84 15.53
CA ARG A 92 40.21 10.71 15.32
C ARG A 92 39.13 10.31 16.33
N VAL A 93 38.89 11.23 17.25
CA VAL A 93 37.74 11.24 18.16
C VAL A 93 36.46 11.07 17.32
N PRO A 94 35.54 10.16 17.68
CA PRO A 94 34.30 9.95 16.93
C PRO A 94 33.49 11.24 16.91
N GLY A 95 33.52 11.91 15.76
CA GLY A 95 32.82 13.16 15.51
C GLY A 95 31.32 12.98 15.74
N LYS A 96 30.74 13.92 16.48
CA LYS A 96 29.31 14.06 16.74
C LYS A 96 28.49 13.81 15.47
N GLY A 97 27.83 12.65 15.47
CA GLY A 97 26.49 12.44 14.93
C GLY A 97 26.21 13.09 13.59
N GLN A 98 26.89 12.65 12.52
CA GLN A 98 26.12 12.44 11.31
C GLN A 98 25.01 11.47 11.73
N ARG A 99 23.77 11.97 11.82
CA ARG A 99 22.58 11.12 11.75
C ARG A 99 22.79 10.34 10.47
N ARG A 100 23.41 9.16 10.59
CA ARG A 100 23.56 8.21 9.49
C ARG A 100 22.16 8.11 8.97
N ASP A 101 22.02 8.53 7.72
CA ASP A 101 20.78 8.56 7.00
C ASP A 101 20.04 7.28 7.38
N THR A 102 18.98 7.39 8.19
CA THR A 102 18.25 6.24 8.75
C THR A 102 17.40 5.57 7.68
N TRP A 103 17.81 5.74 6.43
CA TRP A 103 17.20 5.23 5.25
C TRP A 103 17.65 3.79 5.17
N THR A 104 16.66 2.91 5.20
CA THR A 104 16.82 1.48 5.01
C THR A 104 17.64 1.26 3.74
N ARG A 105 18.85 0.72 3.92
CA ARG A 105 19.73 0.38 2.81
C ARG A 105 18.99 -0.64 1.94
N TRP A 106 18.86 -0.36 0.64
CA TRP A 106 18.35 -1.32 -0.33
C TRP A 106 19.53 -1.94 -1.09
N PRO A 107 19.56 -3.28 -1.27
CA PRO A 107 18.65 -4.28 -0.70
C PRO A 107 18.79 -4.38 0.82
N LEU A 108 17.67 -4.63 1.52
CA LEU A 108 17.68 -4.88 2.96
C LEU A 108 18.59 -6.07 3.25
N LEU A 109 19.52 -5.91 4.21
CA LEU A 109 20.38 -7.02 4.60
C LEU A 109 19.54 -8.05 5.35
N ALA A 110 19.92 -9.33 5.31
CA ALA A 110 19.17 -10.42 5.94
C ALA A 110 18.96 -10.25 7.46
N GLY A 111 19.70 -9.34 8.12
CA GLY A 111 19.49 -8.98 9.53
C GLY A 111 18.60 -7.76 9.77
N ASP A 112 18.26 -6.99 8.73
CA ASP A 112 17.40 -5.79 8.83
C ASP A 112 15.92 -6.13 8.62
N VAL A 113 15.62 -7.30 8.04
CA VAL A 113 14.26 -7.80 7.85
C VAL A 113 13.93 -8.76 8.98
N HIS A 114 12.85 -8.47 9.70
CA HIS A 114 12.31 -9.45 10.65
C HIS A 114 11.90 -10.71 9.88
N VAL A 115 12.55 -11.83 10.16
CA VAL A 115 12.14 -13.13 9.64
C VAL A 115 10.78 -13.44 10.27
N PRO A 116 9.71 -13.59 9.48
CA PRO A 116 8.40 -13.87 10.04
C PRO A 116 8.46 -15.18 10.83
N GLU A 117 7.81 -15.20 12.00
CA GLU A 117 7.72 -16.40 12.83
C GLU A 117 6.93 -17.51 12.13
N TRP A 118 6.05 -17.13 11.20
CA TRP A 118 5.15 -18.03 10.49
C TRP A 118 5.56 -18.17 9.03
N SER A 119 5.59 -19.41 8.54
CA SER A 119 5.78 -19.66 7.12
C SER A 119 4.47 -19.35 6.35
N LEU A 120 4.57 -19.00 5.07
CA LEU A 120 3.39 -18.79 4.22
C LEU A 120 2.40 -19.99 4.27
N PRO A 121 2.83 -21.27 4.20
CA PRO A 121 1.95 -22.41 4.40
C PRO A 121 1.20 -22.41 5.74
N ASP A 122 1.84 -21.98 6.82
CA ASP A 122 1.23 -21.96 8.15
C ASP A 122 0.19 -20.85 8.28
N GLU A 123 0.48 -19.68 7.70
CA GLU A 123 -0.48 -18.56 7.62
C GLU A 123 -1.71 -18.93 6.78
N VAL A 124 -1.50 -19.53 5.61
CA VAL A 124 -2.60 -20.01 4.75
C VAL A 124 -3.42 -21.08 5.45
N ARG A 125 -2.77 -22.01 6.18
CA ARG A 125 -3.46 -23.02 6.99
C ARG A 125 -4.35 -22.36 8.04
N HIS A 126 -3.80 -21.44 8.81
CA HIS A 126 -4.53 -20.76 9.88
C HIS A 126 -5.74 -19.99 9.34
N ILE A 127 -5.58 -19.26 8.22
CA ILE A 127 -6.68 -18.54 7.57
C ILE A 127 -7.76 -19.52 7.10
N ALA A 128 -7.36 -20.63 6.46
CA ALA A 128 -8.30 -21.65 6.00
C ALA A 128 -9.08 -22.26 7.17
N GLU A 129 -8.40 -22.61 8.27
CA GLU A 129 -9.04 -23.10 9.50
C GLU A 129 -10.03 -22.09 10.07
N CYS A 130 -9.66 -20.80 10.14
CA CYS A 130 -10.57 -19.75 10.60
C CYS A 130 -11.81 -19.61 9.70
N VAL A 131 -11.65 -19.71 8.38
CA VAL A 131 -12.76 -19.64 7.42
C VAL A 131 -13.67 -20.87 7.53
N LEU A 132 -13.11 -22.05 7.75
CA LEU A 132 -13.87 -23.30 7.91
C LEU A 132 -14.57 -23.40 9.27
N ALA A 133 -13.94 -22.91 10.33
CA ALA A 133 -14.50 -22.83 11.67
C ALA A 133 -15.58 -21.74 11.78
N SER A 134 -15.57 -20.76 10.88
CA SER A 134 -16.63 -19.75 10.81
C SER A 134 -17.94 -20.42 10.38
N PRO A 135 -18.98 -20.43 11.23
CA PRO A 135 -20.24 -21.11 10.91
C PRO A 135 -20.82 -20.52 9.61
N LYS A 136 -20.86 -21.36 8.57
CA LYS A 136 -21.38 -21.07 7.22
C LYS A 136 -22.72 -20.34 7.33
N GLY A 137 -22.69 -19.02 7.19
CA GLY A 137 -23.90 -18.19 7.27
C GLY A 137 -23.66 -16.79 7.83
N GLN A 138 -22.56 -16.57 8.54
CA GLN A 138 -22.13 -15.23 8.91
C GLN A 138 -20.72 -14.99 8.35
N VAL A 139 -20.64 -14.70 7.04
CA VAL A 139 -19.65 -13.69 6.65
C VAL A 139 -19.99 -12.49 7.53
N PRO A 140 -19.08 -11.94 8.35
CA PRO A 140 -19.29 -10.68 9.03
C PRO A 140 -19.34 -9.57 7.96
N LEU A 141 -20.36 -9.60 7.12
CA LEU A 141 -20.92 -8.41 6.50
C LEU A 141 -21.29 -7.57 7.70
N HIS A 142 -20.43 -6.59 7.99
CA HIS A 142 -20.75 -5.50 8.88
C HIS A 142 -22.19 -5.11 8.60
N HIS A 143 -23.08 -5.49 9.52
CA HIS A 143 -24.43 -5.00 9.53
C HIS A 143 -24.25 -3.52 9.75
N ARG A 144 -24.27 -2.78 8.64
CA ARG A 144 -24.25 -1.34 8.63
C ARG A 144 -25.45 -0.95 9.47
N ASP A 145 -25.18 -0.44 10.66
CA ASP A 145 -26.15 0.20 11.53
C ASP A 145 -26.89 1.25 10.71
N VAL A 146 -28.05 0.88 10.21
CA VAL A 146 -29.08 1.83 9.79
C VAL A 146 -30.36 1.32 10.43
N GLY A 147 -30.51 1.73 11.68
CA GLY A 147 -31.75 2.31 12.19
C GLY A 147 -33.00 1.43 12.16
N THR A 148 -33.41 1.08 13.37
CA THR A 148 -34.81 1.22 13.79
C THR A 148 -35.80 0.23 13.20
N THR A 149 -35.98 -0.91 13.86
CA THR A 149 -37.34 -1.47 14.01
C THR A 149 -37.43 -2.38 15.24
N LEU A 150 -38.07 -1.79 16.26
CA LEU A 150 -38.91 -2.32 17.33
C LEU A 150 -38.76 -3.78 17.85
N PRO A 151 -38.75 -3.95 19.19
CA PRO A 151 -38.78 -5.26 19.82
C PRO A 151 -40.18 -5.88 19.73
N GLY A 152 -40.28 -7.04 19.08
CA GLY A 152 -41.43 -7.94 19.18
C GLY A 152 -41.17 -9.03 20.22
N PRO A 153 -41.99 -9.15 21.29
CA PRO A 153 -41.91 -10.26 22.22
C PRO A 153 -42.70 -11.44 21.64
N GLY A 154 -42.02 -12.56 21.40
CA GLY A 154 -42.60 -13.78 20.87
C GLY A 154 -41.80 -14.99 21.31
N GLU A 155 -42.14 -15.48 22.48
CA GLU A 155 -41.63 -16.68 23.14
C GLU A 155 -41.88 -17.96 22.34
N SER A 156 -41.16 -19.02 22.74
CA SER A 156 -41.35 -20.46 22.48
C SER A 156 -40.31 -21.06 21.52
N SER A 157 -39.73 -22.24 21.70
CA SER A 157 -39.68 -23.25 22.76
C SER A 157 -38.90 -24.44 22.14
N SER A 158 -38.11 -25.18 22.94
CA SER A 158 -37.66 -26.58 22.69
C SER A 158 -36.59 -26.78 21.59
N THR A 159 -35.44 -27.46 21.77
CA THR A 159 -35.09 -28.66 22.56
C THR A 159 -33.54 -28.75 22.71
N PRO A 160 -32.99 -29.43 23.75
CA PRO A 160 -31.57 -29.69 23.88
C PRO A 160 -31.20 -31.07 23.28
N ASN A 161 -30.63 -31.09 22.08
CA ASN A 161 -30.06 -32.32 21.53
C ASN A 161 -28.61 -32.48 21.99
N LEU A 162 -28.38 -33.53 22.79
CA LEU A 162 -27.04 -34.03 23.15
C LEU A 162 -26.29 -34.48 21.88
N PRO A 163 -25.03 -34.05 21.67
CA PRO A 163 -24.18 -34.62 20.64
C PRO A 163 -23.71 -36.03 21.05
N SER A 164 -24.00 -36.99 20.18
CA SER A 164 -23.56 -38.39 20.29
C SER A 164 -22.05 -38.49 20.10
N THR A 165 -21.40 -39.15 21.06
CA THR A 165 -19.95 -39.39 21.14
C THR A 165 -19.63 -40.77 20.55
N SER A 166 -19.46 -40.89 19.24
CA SER A 166 -18.87 -42.09 18.63
C SER A 166 -18.67 -41.86 17.14
N ASP A 167 -17.50 -41.36 16.74
CA ASP A 167 -16.86 -41.67 15.43
C ASP A 167 -15.52 -40.90 15.31
N GLU A 168 -14.55 -41.20 16.20
CA GLU A 168 -13.18 -40.60 16.10
C GLU A 168 -12.29 -41.27 15.03
N ALA A 169 -12.79 -42.27 14.30
CA ALA A 169 -12.00 -43.02 13.32
C ALA A 169 -12.06 -42.46 11.89
N ASP A 170 -13.08 -41.68 11.54
CA ASP A 170 -13.25 -41.09 10.19
C ASP A 170 -12.55 -39.73 10.03
N ASP A 171 -12.19 -39.05 11.12
CA ASP A 171 -11.52 -37.75 11.06
C ASP A 171 -10.05 -37.84 10.58
N ALA A 172 -9.39 -38.99 10.72
CA ALA A 172 -7.99 -39.16 10.34
C ALA A 172 -7.77 -39.19 8.80
N ILE A 173 -8.77 -39.61 8.03
CA ILE A 173 -8.68 -39.67 6.55
C ILE A 173 -8.95 -38.29 5.94
N ALA A 174 -9.86 -37.50 6.54
CA ALA A 174 -10.14 -36.13 6.12
C ALA A 174 -8.92 -35.19 6.23
N LEU A 175 -8.02 -35.45 7.20
CA LEU A 175 -6.80 -34.66 7.39
C LEU A 175 -5.76 -34.85 6.27
N SER A 176 -5.70 -36.05 5.65
CA SER A 176 -4.76 -36.32 4.56
C SER A 176 -5.20 -35.66 3.25
N GLU A 177 -6.50 -35.65 2.93
CA GLU A 177 -7.04 -34.90 1.78
C GLU A 177 -6.91 -33.38 1.99
N SER A 178 -7.06 -32.92 3.23
CA SER A 178 -6.86 -31.51 3.60
C SER A 178 -5.42 -31.04 3.34
N SER A 179 -4.43 -31.93 3.40
CA SER A 179 -3.03 -31.57 3.13
C SER A 179 -2.76 -31.20 1.67
N LEU A 180 -3.38 -31.91 0.71
CA LEU A 180 -3.25 -31.62 -0.72
C LEU A 180 -3.98 -30.32 -1.07
N GLY A 181 -5.18 -30.14 -0.53
CA GLY A 181 -5.94 -28.90 -0.68
C GLY A 181 -5.18 -27.69 -0.14
N LEU A 182 -4.54 -27.82 1.02
CA LEU A 182 -3.73 -26.77 1.62
C LEU A 182 -2.49 -26.43 0.78
N GLN A 183 -1.80 -27.44 0.24
CA GLN A 183 -0.65 -27.20 -0.65
C GLN A 183 -1.06 -26.46 -1.92
N ALA A 184 -2.17 -26.86 -2.54
CA ALA A 184 -2.71 -26.17 -3.71
C ALA A 184 -3.10 -24.72 -3.38
N LEU A 185 -3.78 -24.50 -2.25
CA LEU A 185 -4.15 -23.15 -1.79
C LEU A 185 -2.92 -22.28 -1.50
N THR A 186 -1.88 -22.87 -0.91
CA THR A 186 -0.62 -22.17 -0.63
C THR A 186 0.11 -21.82 -1.92
N ALA A 187 0.15 -22.74 -2.89
CA ALA A 187 0.74 -22.47 -4.20
C ALA A 187 0.00 -21.36 -4.96
N ASP A 188 -1.34 -21.36 -4.92
CA ASP A 188 -2.16 -20.31 -5.53
C ASP A 188 -1.98 -18.96 -4.83
N ALA A 189 -1.96 -18.95 -3.49
CA ALA A 189 -1.67 -17.75 -2.69
C ALA A 189 -0.27 -17.19 -3.00
N ALA A 190 0.74 -18.04 -3.12
CA ALA A 190 2.10 -17.64 -3.50
C ALA A 190 2.13 -17.04 -4.92
N ALA A 191 1.46 -17.67 -5.89
CA ALA A 191 1.36 -17.17 -7.25
C ALA A 191 0.62 -15.82 -7.32
N PHE A 192 -0.43 -15.66 -6.51
CA PHE A 192 -1.18 -14.42 -6.38
C PHE A 192 -0.31 -13.29 -5.80
N LEU A 193 0.40 -13.54 -4.70
CA LEU A 193 1.33 -12.58 -4.09
C LEU A 193 2.45 -12.19 -5.06
N ALA A 194 3.05 -13.16 -5.75
CA ALA A 194 4.08 -12.90 -6.75
C ALA A 194 3.55 -11.99 -7.88
N ARG A 195 2.30 -12.19 -8.32
CA ARG A 195 1.66 -11.34 -9.33
C ARG A 195 1.46 -9.92 -8.82
N VAL A 196 0.96 -9.74 -7.60
CA VAL A 196 0.79 -8.40 -6.99
C VAL A 196 2.13 -7.70 -6.86
N LEU A 197 3.16 -8.37 -6.36
CA LEU A 197 4.51 -7.81 -6.21
C LEU A 197 5.13 -7.44 -7.57
N ALA A 198 4.94 -8.26 -8.60
CA ALA A 198 5.38 -7.95 -9.95
C ALA A 198 4.69 -6.69 -10.49
N LEU A 199 3.38 -6.54 -10.29
CA LEU A 199 2.65 -5.34 -10.70
C LEU A 199 3.11 -4.10 -9.95
N VAL A 200 3.31 -4.20 -8.64
CA VAL A 200 3.86 -3.10 -7.83
C VAL A 200 5.24 -2.70 -8.36
N SER A 201 6.11 -3.68 -8.63
CA SER A 201 7.45 -3.40 -9.19
C SER A 201 7.40 -2.72 -10.56
N ALA A 202 6.41 -3.06 -11.40
CA ALA A 202 6.21 -2.44 -12.71
C ALA A 202 5.70 -1.00 -12.62
N HIS A 203 5.02 -0.64 -11.52
CA HIS A 203 4.56 0.72 -11.24
C HIS A 203 5.62 1.61 -10.57
N VAL A 204 6.70 1.03 -10.05
CA VAL A 204 7.82 1.80 -9.54
C VAL A 204 8.62 2.33 -10.75
N PRO A 205 8.71 3.66 -10.95
CA PRO A 205 9.46 4.20 -12.07
C PRO A 205 10.92 3.75 -11.96
N ALA A 206 11.51 3.33 -13.08
CA ALA A 206 12.91 2.95 -13.14
C ALA A 206 13.79 4.18 -12.82
N ALA A 207 14.15 4.34 -11.55
CA ALA A 207 15.03 5.40 -11.10
C ALA A 207 16.48 5.00 -11.39
N GLU A 208 17.28 5.96 -11.87
CA GLU A 208 18.73 5.79 -11.96
C GLU A 208 19.29 5.37 -10.60
N LYS A 209 20.40 4.61 -10.57
CA LYS A 209 21.00 4.09 -9.33
C LYS A 209 21.23 5.18 -8.27
N SER A 210 21.54 6.42 -8.71
CA SER A 210 21.71 7.57 -7.82
C SER A 210 20.40 8.12 -7.24
N MET A 211 19.25 7.82 -7.83
CA MET A 211 17.92 8.29 -7.43
C MET A 211 17.09 7.23 -6.71
N GLN A 212 17.61 6.01 -6.53
CA GLN A 212 16.91 4.95 -5.79
C GLN A 212 16.54 5.40 -4.37
N ASN A 213 17.38 6.23 -3.75
CA ASN A 213 17.12 6.81 -2.43
C ASN A 213 15.92 7.77 -2.43
N ARG A 214 15.49 8.28 -3.59
CA ARG A 214 14.36 9.23 -3.70
C ARG A 214 13.02 8.56 -4.00
N VAL A 215 12.99 7.24 -4.13
CA VAL A 215 11.73 6.51 -4.34
C VAL A 215 10.93 6.60 -3.04
N ARG A 216 9.71 7.14 -3.13
CA ARG A 216 8.82 7.23 -1.98
C ARG A 216 8.52 5.81 -1.47
N PRO A 217 8.45 5.59 -0.15
CA PRO A 217 7.98 4.33 0.40
C PRO A 217 6.64 3.95 -0.22
N ILE A 218 6.52 2.68 -0.63
CA ILE A 218 5.28 2.15 -1.16
C ILE A 218 4.34 1.93 0.02
N SER A 219 3.21 2.63 0.02
CA SER A 219 2.20 2.48 1.05
C SER A 219 1.31 1.28 0.76
N TRP A 220 0.65 0.72 1.77
CA TRP A 220 -0.27 -0.41 1.58
C TRP A 220 -1.45 -0.04 0.66
N GLU A 221 -1.88 1.22 0.67
CA GLU A 221 -2.90 1.75 -0.23
C GLU A 221 -2.44 1.66 -1.68
N THR A 222 -1.17 1.98 -1.95
CA THR A 222 -0.59 1.89 -3.29
C THR A 222 -0.63 0.44 -3.79
N VAL A 223 -0.36 -0.53 -2.92
CA VAL A 223 -0.43 -1.96 -3.27
C VAL A 223 -1.85 -2.38 -3.64
N VAL A 224 -2.84 -1.98 -2.83
CA VAL A 224 -4.26 -2.27 -3.10
C VAL A 224 -4.73 -1.59 -4.39
N ASP A 225 -4.39 -0.31 -4.58
CA ASP A 225 -4.77 0.47 -5.75
C ASP A 225 -4.20 -0.12 -7.04
N VAL A 226 -2.92 -0.52 -7.03
CA VAL A 226 -2.27 -1.19 -8.15
C VAL A 226 -2.95 -2.52 -8.46
N ALA A 227 -3.23 -3.34 -7.44
CA ALA A 227 -3.90 -4.63 -7.62
C ALA A 227 -5.34 -4.46 -8.19
N CYS A 228 -6.06 -3.42 -7.77
CA CYS A 228 -7.40 -3.11 -8.27
C CYS A 228 -7.39 -2.57 -9.70
N ALA A 229 -6.46 -1.68 -10.02
CA ALA A 229 -6.34 -1.08 -11.35
C ALA A 229 -6.06 -2.13 -12.45
N HIS A 230 -5.38 -3.22 -12.09
CA HIS A 230 -5.09 -4.35 -12.98
C HIS A 230 -6.12 -5.48 -12.89
N GLY A 231 -7.18 -5.33 -12.11
CA GLY A 231 -8.24 -6.34 -11.97
C GLY A 231 -7.80 -7.62 -11.26
N VAL A 232 -6.67 -7.60 -10.54
CA VAL A 232 -6.21 -8.75 -9.74
C VAL A 232 -7.07 -8.92 -8.50
N VAL A 233 -7.55 -7.80 -7.95
CA VAL A 233 -8.44 -7.76 -6.77
C VAL A 233 -9.76 -7.11 -7.17
N THR A 234 -10.88 -7.69 -6.74
CA THR A 234 -12.21 -7.10 -6.95
C THR A 234 -12.42 -5.89 -6.04
N PRO A 235 -13.23 -4.89 -6.47
CA PRO A 235 -13.42 -3.65 -5.71
C PRO A 235 -14.08 -3.92 -4.34
N SER A 236 -14.89 -4.98 -4.20
CA SER A 236 -15.45 -5.38 -2.92
C SER A 236 -14.37 -5.81 -1.92
N ILE A 237 -13.44 -6.68 -2.33
CA ILE A 237 -12.30 -7.12 -1.52
C ILE A 237 -11.43 -5.92 -1.17
N ALA A 238 -11.17 -5.04 -2.14
CA ALA A 238 -10.39 -3.82 -1.93
C ALA A 238 -10.97 -2.92 -0.84
N ARG A 239 -12.29 -2.69 -0.84
CA ARG A 239 -12.98 -1.92 0.21
C ARG A 239 -12.85 -2.59 1.57
N THR A 240 -12.99 -3.91 1.66
CA THR A 240 -12.81 -4.65 2.91
C THR A 240 -11.38 -4.54 3.44
N VAL A 241 -10.38 -4.70 2.56
CA VAL A 241 -8.96 -4.54 2.94
C VAL A 241 -8.71 -3.11 3.39
N HIS A 242 -9.20 -2.11 2.65
CA HIS A 242 -9.04 -0.71 3.01
C HIS A 242 -9.69 -0.40 4.36
N GLU A 243 -10.91 -0.88 4.61
CA GLU A 243 -11.59 -0.70 5.90
C GLU A 243 -10.77 -1.31 7.05
N ARG A 244 -10.29 -2.55 6.88
CA ARG A 244 -9.49 -3.23 7.91
C ARG A 244 -8.15 -2.53 8.15
N MET A 245 -7.44 -2.19 7.08
CA MET A 245 -6.13 -1.55 7.16
C MET A 245 -6.21 -0.12 7.70
N SER A 246 -7.27 0.63 7.38
CA SER A 246 -7.47 2.00 7.90
C SER A 246 -7.68 2.08 9.41
N ARG A 247 -8.01 0.95 10.05
CA ARG A 247 -8.10 0.83 11.52
C ARG A 247 -6.72 0.68 12.17
N ILE A 248 -5.78 0.04 11.46
CA ILE A 248 -4.42 -0.24 11.96
C ILE A 248 -3.50 0.92 11.60
N TYR A 249 -3.65 1.45 10.38
CA TYR A 249 -2.83 2.52 9.81
C TYR A 249 -3.72 3.74 9.55
N PRO A 250 -3.31 4.95 9.95
CA PRO A 250 -4.06 6.17 9.65
C PRO A 250 -4.35 6.27 8.15
N PRO A 251 -5.60 6.61 7.75
CA PRO A 251 -5.97 6.64 6.35
C PRO A 251 -5.14 7.69 5.61
N SER A 252 -4.42 7.28 4.57
CA SER A 252 -3.93 8.20 3.56
C SER A 252 -5.03 8.42 2.51
N GLN A 253 -5.12 9.63 1.95
CA GLN A 253 -6.14 9.96 0.96
C GLN A 253 -5.89 9.18 -0.35
N SER A 254 -6.46 7.98 -0.49
CA SER A 254 -6.42 7.20 -1.74
C SER A 254 -7.71 7.40 -2.54
N HIS A 255 -7.55 7.55 -3.86
CA HIS A 255 -8.63 7.59 -4.84
C HIS A 255 -8.66 6.35 -5.77
N GLY A 256 -7.84 5.33 -5.50
CA GLY A 256 -7.68 4.21 -6.45
C GLY A 256 -8.90 3.32 -6.58
N ILE A 257 -9.68 3.13 -5.50
CA ILE A 257 -10.94 2.38 -5.51
C ILE A 257 -11.93 2.98 -6.54
N HIS A 258 -12.11 4.31 -6.52
CA HIS A 258 -13.01 5.00 -7.44
C HIS A 258 -12.55 4.85 -8.91
N ARG A 259 -11.23 4.85 -9.14
CA ARG A 259 -10.68 4.62 -10.48
C ARG A 259 -10.94 3.18 -10.95
N ALA A 260 -10.74 2.19 -10.07
CA ALA A 260 -10.99 0.78 -10.41
C ALA A 260 -12.47 0.52 -10.69
N GLU A 261 -13.38 1.08 -9.90
CA GLU A 261 -14.83 1.03 -10.14
C GLU A 261 -15.20 1.63 -11.50
N HIS A 262 -14.64 2.80 -11.83
CA HIS A 262 -14.84 3.43 -13.12
C HIS A 262 -14.30 2.57 -14.28
N LEU A 263 -13.13 1.94 -14.12
CA LEU A 263 -12.57 1.05 -15.13
C LEU A 263 -13.45 -0.19 -15.34
N LEU A 264 -13.94 -0.81 -14.28
CA LEU A 264 -14.87 -1.95 -14.37
C LEU A 264 -16.19 -1.55 -15.04
N ALA A 265 -16.78 -0.42 -14.65
CA ALA A 265 -18.00 0.09 -15.27
C ALA A 265 -17.79 0.41 -16.77
N SER A 266 -16.60 0.88 -17.16
CA SER A 266 -16.25 1.14 -18.56
C SER A 266 -15.91 -0.13 -19.36
N ASN A 267 -15.47 -1.19 -18.71
CA ASN A 267 -15.17 -2.47 -19.35
C ASN A 267 -16.44 -3.29 -19.63
N GLU A 268 -17.49 -3.17 -18.84
CA GLU A 268 -18.77 -3.87 -19.07
C GLU A 268 -19.36 -3.64 -20.47
N PRO A 269 -19.52 -2.39 -20.97
CA PRO A 269 -20.02 -2.16 -22.32
C PRO A 269 -19.04 -2.67 -23.40
N LEU A 270 -17.74 -2.60 -23.13
CA LEU A 270 -16.70 -3.09 -24.04
C LEU A 270 -16.75 -4.61 -24.17
N ALA A 271 -16.85 -5.33 -23.05
CA ALA A 271 -17.04 -6.78 -22.99
C ALA A 271 -18.35 -7.19 -23.68
N LYS A 272 -19.42 -6.41 -23.53
CA LYS A 272 -20.69 -6.64 -24.24
C LYS A 272 -20.58 -6.43 -25.75
N ILE A 273 -19.72 -5.53 -26.22
CA ILE A 273 -19.44 -5.35 -27.65
C ILE A 273 -18.56 -6.49 -28.15
N LEU A 274 -17.48 -6.81 -27.43
CA LEU A 274 -16.58 -7.91 -27.77
C LEU A 274 -17.30 -9.25 -27.81
N GLY A 275 -18.16 -9.56 -26.84
CA GLY A 275 -18.93 -10.80 -26.82
C GLY A 275 -19.93 -10.94 -27.98
N LYS A 276 -20.30 -9.85 -28.67
CA LYS A 276 -21.07 -9.94 -29.93
C LYS A 276 -20.20 -10.28 -31.14
N HIS A 277 -18.90 -10.01 -31.04
CA HIS A 277 -17.93 -10.17 -32.11
C HIS A 277 -16.99 -11.34 -31.87
N ASP A 278 -16.90 -11.94 -30.68
CA ASP A 278 -16.04 -13.10 -30.42
C ASP A 278 -16.40 -14.30 -31.32
N ASP A 279 -17.70 -14.47 -31.61
CA ASP A 279 -18.17 -15.48 -32.57
C ASP A 279 -17.79 -15.14 -34.04
N ASP A 280 -17.55 -13.86 -34.33
CA ASP A 280 -17.29 -13.31 -35.67
C ASP A 280 -15.78 -13.05 -35.92
N LEU A 281 -14.97 -12.94 -34.86
CA LEU A 281 -13.52 -12.69 -34.93
C LEU A 281 -12.73 -13.89 -35.46
N LEU A 282 -13.26 -15.11 -35.24
CA LEU A 282 -12.73 -16.34 -35.82
C LEU A 282 -13.47 -16.76 -37.09
N ALA A 283 -14.55 -16.07 -37.45
CA ALA A 283 -15.16 -16.26 -38.76
C ALA A 283 -14.16 -15.72 -39.79
N VAL A 284 -13.49 -16.63 -40.49
CA VAL A 284 -12.68 -16.30 -41.67
C VAL A 284 -13.60 -15.45 -42.54
N PRO A 285 -13.22 -14.19 -42.88
CA PRO A 285 -14.05 -13.35 -43.72
C PRO A 285 -14.31 -14.16 -44.99
N VAL A 286 -15.54 -14.67 -45.14
CA VAL A 286 -15.95 -15.31 -46.37
C VAL A 286 -15.96 -14.15 -47.34
N LEU A 287 -14.85 -14.01 -48.07
CA LEU A 287 -14.68 -13.04 -49.12
C LEU A 287 -15.98 -13.09 -49.92
N PRO A 288 -16.80 -12.03 -49.89
CA PRO A 288 -18.04 -12.03 -50.62
C PRO A 288 -17.64 -12.19 -52.08
N SER A 289 -17.77 -13.42 -52.56
CA SER A 289 -17.56 -13.79 -53.94
C SER A 289 -18.72 -13.18 -54.71
N GLU A 290 -18.63 -11.89 -55.02
CA GLU A 290 -19.24 -11.28 -56.20
C GLU A 290 -18.90 -9.79 -56.32
N VAL A 291 -18.11 -9.50 -57.36
CA VAL A 291 -18.26 -8.38 -58.31
C VAL A 291 -19.07 -7.16 -57.82
N ALA A 292 -18.58 -6.49 -56.78
CA ALA A 292 -19.19 -5.24 -56.33
C ALA A 292 -18.75 -4.09 -57.26
N LYS A 293 -19.72 -3.58 -58.04
CA LYS A 293 -19.58 -2.40 -58.88
C LYS A 293 -19.02 -1.22 -58.04
N PRO A 294 -18.13 -0.38 -58.61
CA PRO A 294 -17.47 0.69 -57.88
C PRO A 294 -18.49 1.67 -57.30
N VAL A 295 -18.62 1.68 -55.97
CA VAL A 295 -19.43 2.65 -55.24
C VAL A 295 -18.79 4.03 -55.45
N LYS A 296 -19.41 4.83 -56.32
CA LYS A 296 -19.06 6.25 -56.51
C LYS A 296 -19.32 7.00 -55.21
N ARG A 297 -18.30 7.10 -54.36
CA ARG A 297 -18.32 7.99 -53.19
C ARG A 297 -18.51 9.42 -53.70
N LYS A 298 -19.70 9.99 -53.49
CA LYS A 298 -19.93 11.43 -53.66
C LYS A 298 -18.99 12.14 -52.68
N ARG A 299 -17.94 12.77 -53.23
CA ARG A 299 -17.06 13.65 -52.47
C ARG A 299 -17.94 14.77 -51.90
N GLY A 300 -18.20 14.71 -50.61
CA GLY A 300 -18.82 15.82 -49.89
C GLY A 300 -17.97 17.09 -50.07
N PRO A 301 -18.59 18.28 -49.98
CA PRO A 301 -17.90 19.54 -50.22
C PRO A 301 -16.76 19.70 -49.20
N TYR A 302 -15.54 19.63 -49.71
CA TYR A 302 -14.32 19.86 -48.94
C TYR A 302 -14.33 21.34 -48.50
N LYS A 303 -14.80 21.59 -47.26
CA LYS A 303 -14.64 22.88 -46.61
C LYS A 303 -13.15 23.09 -46.39
N LYS A 304 -12.52 23.86 -47.30
CA LYS A 304 -11.17 24.41 -47.14
C LYS A 304 -11.10 25.09 -45.76
N ARG A 305 -10.49 24.43 -44.78
CA ARG A 305 -10.01 25.10 -43.57
C ARG A 305 -8.93 26.07 -44.03
N LYS A 306 -9.19 27.37 -43.89
CA LYS A 306 -8.16 28.40 -44.05
C LYS A 306 -7.09 28.12 -43.00
N ALA A 307 -5.88 27.88 -43.44
CA ALA A 307 -4.70 27.92 -42.60
C ALA A 307 -4.52 29.36 -42.12
N SER A 308 -4.88 29.64 -40.87
CA SER A 308 -4.40 30.82 -40.17
C SER A 308 -2.94 30.54 -39.80
N SER A 309 -2.05 31.05 -40.64
CA SER A 309 -0.66 31.31 -40.31
C SER A 309 -0.61 32.57 -39.44
N GLU A 310 -0.76 32.40 -38.13
CA GLU A 310 -0.22 33.38 -37.18
C GLU A 310 0.85 32.66 -36.38
N VAL A 311 2.05 32.77 -36.96
CA VAL A 311 3.32 32.62 -36.29
C VAL A 311 3.41 33.81 -35.34
N ASP A 312 3.07 33.60 -34.07
CA ASP A 312 3.45 34.56 -33.03
C ASP A 312 4.75 34.06 -32.39
N VAL A 313 5.79 34.82 -32.69
CA VAL A 313 7.16 34.63 -32.25
C VAL A 313 7.26 35.25 -30.87
N ASP A 314 7.19 34.45 -29.82
CA ASP A 314 7.81 34.86 -28.57
C ASP A 314 8.28 33.64 -27.76
N SER A 315 9.46 33.16 -28.13
CA SER A 315 10.24 32.25 -27.30
C SER A 315 11.21 33.09 -26.47
N PRO A 316 11.02 33.24 -25.15
CA PRO A 316 12.01 33.91 -24.33
C PRO A 316 13.27 33.05 -24.26
N LYS A 317 14.32 33.59 -24.88
CA LYS A 317 15.70 33.15 -24.85
C LYS A 317 16.15 32.97 -23.40
N ARG A 318 16.05 31.73 -22.89
CA ARG A 318 16.53 31.37 -21.55
C ARG A 318 18.05 31.48 -21.56
N MET A 319 18.56 32.58 -21.00
CA MET A 319 19.98 32.77 -20.77
C MET A 319 20.46 31.68 -19.82
N ARG A 320 21.42 30.91 -20.31
CA ARG A 320 22.26 29.99 -19.56
C ARG A 320 23.31 30.85 -18.87
N SER A 321 23.08 31.17 -17.60
CA SER A 321 24.13 31.70 -16.72
C SER A 321 25.04 30.53 -16.34
N GLU A 322 26.22 30.52 -16.95
CA GLU A 322 27.42 29.90 -16.37
C GLU A 322 28.00 30.92 -15.40
N GLU A 323 27.85 30.69 -14.09
CA GLU A 323 28.64 31.34 -13.03
C GLU A 323 28.38 30.57 -11.72
N GLY A 324 29.45 30.10 -11.06
CA GLY A 324 29.45 29.48 -9.73
C GLY A 324 29.88 28.02 -9.70
#